data_AF-A0A0B4HCQ6-F1
#
_entry.id   AF-A0A0B4HCQ6-F1
#
_cell.length_a   1.000
_cell.length_b   1.000
_cell.length_c   1.000
_cell.angle_alpha   90.00
_cell.angle_beta   90.00
_cell.angle_gamma   90.00
#
_symmetry.space_group_name_H-M   'P 1'
#
loop_
_entity.id
_entity.type
_entity.pdbx_description
1 polymer ?
#
loop_
_entity_poly.entity_id
_entity_poly.type
_entity_poly.pdbx_seq_one_letter_code
_entity_poly.pdbx_strand_id
1 'polypeptide(L)'
;MADPKIQELLNKPRNELTFKYSEYEIAELEEHEFTSGPLSILQTAVKSHGQVLISIRNNRKLLARVKAFDRHCNMVLENVKEMWTETPRLADGKKGRPVNKDRFISKM
;
A
#
# COMPACT_ATOMS: atom_id res chain seq x y z
N MET A 1 -20.46 -14.66 -7.68
CA MET A 1 -20.29 -14.50 -9.13
C MET A 1 -20.24 -13.00 -9.38
N ALA A 2 -19.20 -12.49 -10.05
CA ALA A 2 -19.12 -11.06 -10.35
C ALA A 2 -20.30 -10.68 -11.25
N ASP A 3 -20.88 -9.51 -11.01
CA ASP A 3 -21.99 -8.99 -11.81
C ASP A 3 -21.55 -8.95 -13.29
N PRO A 4 -22.31 -9.54 -14.24
CA PRO A 4 -21.94 -9.56 -15.66
C PRO A 4 -21.63 -8.16 -16.21
N LYS A 5 -22.25 -7.12 -15.65
CA LYS A 5 -21.98 -5.73 -16.02
C LYS A 5 -20.57 -5.28 -15.62
N ILE A 6 -20.05 -5.71 -14.47
CA ILE A 6 -18.69 -5.40 -14.01
C ILE A 6 -17.63 -6.09 -14.89
N GLN A 7 -17.89 -7.33 -15.33
CA GLN A 7 -16.99 -8.03 -16.25
C GLN A 7 -16.90 -7.33 -17.61
N GLU A 8 -18.00 -6.76 -18.09
CA GLU A 8 -18.00 -5.98 -19.33
C GLU A 8 -17.24 -4.66 -19.19
N LEU A 9 -17.35 -4.00 -18.03
CA LEU A 9 -16.65 -2.75 -17.73
C LEU A 9 -15.12 -2.95 -17.59
N LEU A 10 -14.68 -4.06 -17.00
CA LEU A 10 -13.25 -4.40 -16.87
C LEU A 10 -12.53 -4.57 -18.23
N ASN A 11 -13.26 -4.97 -19.26
CA ASN A 11 -12.69 -5.19 -20.60
C ASN A 11 -12.66 -3.91 -21.47
N LYS A 12 -13.21 -2.80 -20.98
CA LYS A 12 -13.27 -1.53 -21.72
C LYS A 12 -12.09 -0.62 -21.34
N PRO A 13 -11.57 0.18 -22.31
CA PRO A 13 -10.51 1.13 -22.01
C PRO A 13 -11.01 2.21 -21.04
N ARG A 14 -10.17 2.57 -20.06
CA ARG A 14 -10.48 3.58 -19.01
C ARG A 14 -10.96 4.94 -19.56
N ASN A 15 -10.47 5.35 -20.74
CA ASN A 15 -10.90 6.59 -21.39
C ASN A 15 -12.36 6.55 -21.86
N GLU A 16 -12.89 5.37 -22.20
CA GLU A 16 -14.31 5.22 -22.53
C GLU A 16 -15.17 5.14 -21.27
N LEU A 17 -14.63 4.61 -20.17
CA LEU A 17 -15.32 4.52 -18.90
C LEU A 17 -15.69 5.90 -18.35
N THR A 18 -14.75 6.85 -18.36
CA THR A 18 -14.99 8.23 -17.89
C THR A 18 -15.89 9.07 -18.79
N PHE A 19 -15.99 8.74 -20.09
CA PHE A 19 -16.79 9.50 -21.05
C PHE A 19 -18.22 8.96 -21.22
N LYS A 20 -18.45 7.65 -20.96
CA LYS A 20 -19.72 6.98 -21.23
C LYS A 20 -20.51 6.54 -19.99
N TYR A 21 -19.89 6.50 -18.82
CA TYR A 21 -20.52 5.93 -17.61
C TYR A 21 -20.60 6.95 -16.47
N SER A 22 -21.56 6.75 -15.58
CA SER A 22 -21.77 7.60 -14.41
C SER A 22 -20.62 7.43 -13.41
N GLU A 23 -20.31 8.48 -12.65
CA GLU A 23 -19.36 8.41 -11.51
C GLU A 23 -19.70 7.25 -10.55
N TYR A 24 -20.98 6.93 -10.43
CA TYR A 24 -21.47 5.82 -9.62
C TYR A 24 -21.00 4.44 -10.13
N GLU A 25 -21.05 4.21 -11.44
CA GLU A 25 -20.62 2.94 -12.05
C GLU A 25 -19.09 2.76 -11.99
N ILE A 26 -18.35 3.88 -12.04
CA ILE A 26 -16.90 3.88 -11.85
C ILE A 26 -16.55 3.52 -10.40
N ALA A 27 -17.29 4.06 -9.43
CA ALA A 27 -17.10 3.75 -8.01
C ALA A 27 -17.38 2.27 -7.69
N GLU A 28 -18.44 1.68 -8.26
CA GLU A 28 -18.72 0.24 -8.11
C GLU A 28 -17.62 -0.63 -8.74
N LEU A 29 -17.09 -0.23 -9.89
CA LEU A 29 -15.96 -0.91 -10.51
C LEU A 29 -14.71 -0.86 -9.63
N GLU A 30 -14.39 0.32 -9.06
CA GLU A 30 -13.26 0.48 -8.14
C GLU A 30 -13.45 -0.35 -6.86
N GLU A 31 -14.65 -0.38 -6.27
CA GLU A 31 -14.94 -1.20 -5.10
C GLU A 31 -14.77 -2.70 -5.39
N HIS A 32 -15.18 -3.14 -6.58
CA HIS A 32 -14.97 -4.51 -7.03
C HIS A 32 -13.47 -4.80 -7.27
N GLU A 33 -12.70 -3.88 -7.85
CA GLU A 33 -11.24 -3.99 -7.99
C GLU A 33 -10.56 -4.08 -6.62
N PHE A 34 -11.02 -3.33 -5.62
CA PHE A 34 -10.49 -3.40 -4.27
C PHE A 34 -10.82 -4.73 -3.57
N THR A 35 -12.00 -5.28 -3.80
CA THR A 35 -12.47 -6.48 -3.09
C THR A 35 -11.96 -7.78 -3.72
N SER A 36 -11.92 -7.84 -5.05
CA SER A 36 -11.58 -9.06 -5.81
C SER A 36 -10.19 -9.00 -6.44
N GLY A 37 -9.51 -7.84 -6.39
CA GLY A 37 -8.20 -7.64 -6.99
C GLY A 37 -7.02 -7.83 -6.02
N PRO A 38 -5.80 -7.51 -6.47
CA PRO A 38 -4.59 -7.65 -5.65
C PRO A 38 -4.56 -6.73 -4.41
N LEU A 39 -5.33 -5.63 -4.43
CA LEU A 39 -5.44 -4.71 -3.29
C LEU A 39 -6.36 -5.24 -2.17
N SER A 40 -7.09 -6.34 -2.39
CA SER A 40 -7.95 -6.97 -1.39
C SER A 40 -7.21 -7.38 -0.11
N ILE A 41 -5.92 -7.66 -0.22
CA ILE A 41 -5.06 -7.95 0.93
C ILE A 41 -4.93 -6.73 1.87
N LEU A 42 -4.87 -5.52 1.31
CA LEU A 42 -4.82 -4.28 2.09
C LEU A 42 -6.18 -3.98 2.73
N GLN A 43 -7.27 -4.24 2.00
CA GLN A 43 -8.63 -4.13 2.54
C GLN A 43 -8.82 -5.09 3.74
N THR A 44 -8.31 -6.32 3.61
CA THR A 44 -8.31 -7.30 4.70
C THR A 44 -7.43 -6.84 5.86
N ALA A 45 -6.25 -6.25 5.60
CA ALA A 45 -5.37 -5.72 6.63
C ALA A 45 -6.00 -4.56 7.41
N VAL A 46 -6.74 -3.67 6.75
CA VAL A 46 -7.49 -2.58 7.41
C VAL A 46 -8.61 -3.15 8.29
N LYS A 47 -9.44 -4.06 7.75
CA LYS A 47 -10.58 -4.67 8.48
C LYS A 47 -10.14 -5.49 9.70
N SER A 48 -9.06 -6.26 9.56
CA SER A 48 -8.51 -7.10 10.64
C SER A 48 -7.60 -6.33 11.61
N HIS A 49 -7.32 -5.06 11.33
CA HIS A 49 -6.26 -4.30 11.99
C HIS A 49 -4.92 -5.06 12.02
N GLY A 50 -4.60 -5.82 10.97
CA GLY A 50 -3.40 -6.64 10.87
C GLY A 50 -2.10 -5.81 10.84
N GLN A 51 -0.99 -6.39 11.31
CA GLN A 51 0.32 -5.80 11.09
C GLN A 51 0.80 -6.11 9.67
N VAL A 52 1.33 -5.09 9.01
CA VAL A 52 1.91 -5.19 7.67
C VAL A 52 3.38 -4.78 7.70
N LEU A 53 4.19 -5.48 6.90
CA LEU A 53 5.58 -5.12 6.64
C LEU A 53 5.69 -4.53 5.23
N ILE A 54 6.05 -3.26 5.14
CA ILE A 54 6.14 -2.50 3.88
C ILE A 54 7.60 -2.21 3.59
N SER A 55 8.09 -2.58 2.40
CA SER A 55 9.43 -2.21 1.93
C SER A 55 9.35 -0.96 1.07
N ILE A 56 10.08 0.10 1.43
CA ILE A 56 10.08 1.37 0.71
C ILE A 56 11.28 1.45 -0.25
N ARG A 57 11.18 2.32 -1.26
CA ARG A 57 12.24 2.64 -2.24
C ARG A 57 13.58 3.06 -1.63
N ASN A 58 13.59 3.64 -0.43
CA ASN A 58 14.81 4.06 0.27
C ASN A 58 15.51 2.91 1.03
N ASN A 59 15.18 1.64 0.72
CA ASN A 59 15.69 0.44 1.40
C ASN A 59 15.41 0.41 2.90
N ARG A 60 14.34 1.06 3.35
CA ARG A 60 13.83 0.97 4.72
C ARG A 60 12.57 0.11 4.76
N LYS A 61 12.32 -0.51 5.90
CA LYS A 61 11.13 -1.34 6.13
C LYS A 61 10.25 -0.69 7.19
N LEU A 62 8.96 -0.60 6.94
CA LEU A 62 7.96 -0.18 7.93
C LEU A 62 7.21 -1.39 8.43
N LEU A 63 7.18 -1.60 9.74
CA LEU A 63 6.21 -2.48 10.38
C LEU A 63 5.11 -1.60 10.97
N ALA A 64 3.90 -1.69 10.43
CA ALA A 64 2.82 -0.76 10.77
C ALA A 64 1.45 -1.43 10.72
N ARG A 65 0.40 -0.69 11.09
CA ARG A 65 -0.99 -1.06 10.82
C ARG A 65 -1.59 -0.05 9.85
N VAL A 66 -2.30 -0.54 8.83
CA VAL A 66 -2.96 0.32 7.84
C VAL A 66 -4.31 0.77 8.39
N LYS A 67 -4.56 2.08 8.37
CA LYS A 67 -5.85 2.67 8.76
C LYS A 67 -6.73 2.96 7.54
N ALA A 68 -6.11 3.42 6.46
CA ALA A 68 -6.75 3.66 5.17
C ALA A 68 -5.73 3.49 4.05
N PHE A 69 -6.19 3.20 2.84
CA PHE A 69 -5.39 3.15 1.63
C PHE A 69 -6.19 3.67 0.43
N ASP A 70 -5.52 3.97 -0.68
CA ASP A 70 -6.15 4.37 -1.94
C ASP A 70 -5.73 3.49 -3.12
N ARG A 71 -6.25 3.79 -4.32
CA ARG A 71 -5.90 3.10 -5.57
C ARG A 71 -4.44 3.25 -6.01
N HIS A 72 -3.72 4.23 -5.49
CA HIS A 72 -2.29 4.47 -5.78
C HIS A 72 -1.37 3.82 -4.75
N CYS A 73 -1.93 3.06 -3.80
CA CYS A 73 -1.22 2.49 -2.66
C CYS A 73 -0.64 3.55 -1.70
N ASN A 74 -1.15 4.78 -1.72
CA ASN A 74 -0.91 5.71 -0.61
C ASN A 74 -1.68 5.18 0.60
N MET A 75 -1.03 5.19 1.77
CA MET A 75 -1.58 4.60 2.98
C MET A 75 -1.48 5.59 4.14
N VAL A 76 -2.52 5.58 4.98
CA VAL A 76 -2.48 6.17 6.31
C VAL A 76 -2.10 5.06 7.29
N LEU A 77 -0.98 5.22 7.97
CA LEU A 77 -0.40 4.22 8.85
C LEU A 77 -0.43 4.68 10.32
N GLU A 78 -0.67 3.73 11.22
CA GLU A 78 -0.60 3.95 12.66
C GLU A 78 0.38 2.97 13.30
N ASN A 79 1.00 3.39 14.42
CA ASN A 79 1.98 2.61 15.18
C ASN A 79 3.13 2.11 14.29
N VAL A 80 3.74 3.02 13.54
CA VAL A 80 4.77 2.72 12.56
C VAL A 80 6.12 2.54 13.24
N LYS A 81 6.74 1.39 13.02
CA LYS A 81 8.13 1.13 13.35
C LYS A 81 8.95 1.09 12.05
N GLU A 82 9.74 2.11 11.82
CA GLU A 82 10.65 2.16 10.67
C GLU A 82 12.00 1.56 11.05
N MET A 83 12.52 0.68 10.20
CA MET A 83 13.74 -0.08 10.42
C MET A 83 14.66 0.06 9.21
N TRP A 84 15.94 0.31 9.45
CA TRP A 84 16.97 0.37 8.42
C TRP A 84 18.32 -0.08 8.94
N THR A 85 19.22 -0.42 8.02
CA THR A 85 20.60 -0.77 8.36
C THR A 85 21.50 0.37 7.92
N GLU A 86 22.32 0.87 8.85
CA GLU A 86 23.34 1.88 8.60
C GLU A 86 24.72 1.24 8.67
N THR A 87 25.61 1.58 7.74
CA THR A 87 27.00 1.14 7.78
C THR A 87 27.86 2.35 8.12
N PRO A 88 28.24 2.54 9.40
CA PRO A 88 29.04 3.69 9.81
C PRO A 88 30.41 3.65 9.13
N ARG A 89 31.02 4.81 8.89
CA ARG A 89 32.42 4.91 8.46
C ARG A 89 33.30 5.03 9.70
N LEU A 90 34.34 4.22 9.78
CA LEU A 90 35.37 4.33 10.82
C LEU A 90 36.26 5.57 10.57
N ALA A 91 37.03 5.98 11.57
CA ALA A 91 38.00 7.07 11.46
C ALA A 91 39.00 6.85 10.30
N ASP A 92 39.36 5.59 10.01
CA ASP A 92 40.21 5.20 8.88
C ASP A 92 39.48 5.16 7.51
N GLY A 93 38.24 5.65 7.42
CA GLY A 93 37.45 5.68 6.19
C GLY A 93 36.88 4.34 5.72
N LYS A 94 37.25 3.22 6.37
CA LYS A 94 36.70 1.88 6.08
C LYS A 94 35.24 1.76 6.54
N LYS A 95 34.45 0.97 5.80
CA LYS A 95 33.07 0.61 6.19
C LYS A 95 33.12 -0.23 7.47
N GLY A 96 32.39 0.21 8.49
CA GLY A 96 32.23 -0.51 9.75
C GLY A 96 31.23 -1.66 9.65
N ARG A 97 30.91 -2.24 10.81
CA ARG A 97 29.88 -3.29 10.91
C ARG A 97 28.49 -2.69 10.64
N PRO A 98 27.62 -3.36 9.87
CA PRO A 98 26.24 -2.92 9.70
C PRO A 98 25.51 -2.87 11.04
N VAL A 99 24.87 -1.74 11.35
CA VAL A 99 24.09 -1.52 12.57
C VAL A 99 22.63 -1.36 12.18
N ASN A 100 21.75 -2.14 12.79
CA ASN A 100 20.31 -1.99 12.63
C ASN A 100 19.82 -0.84 13.52
N LYS A 101 19.11 0.10 12.92
CA LYS A 101 18.43 1.20 13.61
C LYS A 101 16.94 1.10 13.40
N ASP A 102 16.19 1.54 14.39
CA ASP A 102 14.75 1.69 14.33
C ASP A 102 14.29 3.04 14.90
N ARG A 103 13.12 3.49 14.45
CA ARG A 103 12.42 4.64 15.05
C ARG A 103 10.93 4.38 15.07
N PHE A 104 10.27 4.95 16.08
CA PHE A 104 8.82 4.88 16.22
C PHE A 104 8.17 6.17 15.73
N ILE A 105 7.09 6.03 14.98
CA ILE A 105 6.29 7.13 14.45
C ILE A 105 4.83 6.78 14.72
N SER A 106 4.13 7.62 15.50
CA SER A 106 2.77 7.31 15.93
C SER A 106 1.79 7.24 14.76
N LYS A 107 1.92 8.15 13.79
CA LYS A 107 1.09 8.26 12.58
C LYS A 107 1.93 8.71 11.39
N MET A 108 1.73 8.10 10.23
CA MET A 108 2.40 8.42 8.96
C MET A 108 1.40 8.45 7.82
#